data_AF-R7UBA6-F1
#
_entry.id   AF-R7UBA6-F1
#
_cell.length_a   1.000
_cell.length_b   1.000
_cell.length_c   1.000
_cell.angle_alpha   90.00
_cell.angle_beta   90.00
_cell.angle_gamma   90.00
#
_symmetry.space_group_name_H-M   'P 1'
#
loop_
_entity.id
_entity.type
_entity.pdbx_description
1 polymer ?
#
loop_
_entity_poly.entity_id
_entity_poly.type
_entity_poly.pdbx_seq_one_letter_code
_entity_poly.pdbx_strand_id
1 'polypeptide(L)'
;IVALPSGVLQIQNVRPSDAGSYRCHARNLARDRHSLEANLTIIPSGCSTSYSPPQIMAAPQESSVLLGSSVVLECAINGLLPPPSSPLPPQQQPQQVEWSRIDDLPLPPGRHQLIGRSNLQLHNVQPEDQGAYKCALLTTSDGSSYTTSIAERANLVVLVPPESNKSAEHITKPTAHTVRLTCVFEGVPEVSVSWMYNGVPLNSSGRIMPRGSTLLIWQSVAADSGYYQCIGRNAVGQTTLNQLLTIESSENAPSPPSTMHISSISSRQVVVSWAESPQVRGEPTLAYSIHYFPTGVPLAAPSCRLVASRARSLRVEWDVLPAEQARGQIAAYQIHYRKSGSSTLHIEEASGNLHQYTLTGLEPNQKYDVRVLAGTSLGFPSLDDAEWPWVSQVTDPNLKSGVPEAPLMQLQALNATSLLVLWERPEVLGAELIGYKLAFRKDGDSAASTIILTGERTRHTLIKLGKRETEAPLLYSLIIKYAISWVNAWRSWKSSLKNHLRQPYGFHCVSTCPALCAQAAITNSVHHAHVTH
;
A
#
# COMPACT_ATOMS: atom_id res chain seq x y z
N ILE A 1 -27.19 3.67 19.51
CA ILE A 1 -26.80 2.35 18.95
C ILE A 1 -25.51 2.56 18.20
N VAL A 2 -24.47 1.78 18.49
CA VAL A 2 -23.16 1.85 17.84
C VAL A 2 -22.84 0.45 17.31
N ALA A 3 -22.54 0.34 16.01
CA ALA A 3 -22.00 -0.89 15.44
C ALA A 3 -20.48 -0.77 15.40
N LEU A 4 -19.80 -1.73 16.01
CA LEU A 4 -18.35 -1.76 16.09
C LEU A 4 -17.76 -2.53 14.89
N PRO A 5 -16.55 -2.19 14.42
CA PRO A 5 -15.82 -2.90 13.36
C PRO A 5 -15.79 -4.44 13.48
N SER A 6 -15.75 -5.02 14.67
CA SER A 6 -15.81 -6.48 14.87
C SER A 6 -17.17 -7.12 14.57
N GLY A 7 -18.20 -6.31 14.29
CA GLY A 7 -19.57 -6.78 14.07
C GLY A 7 -20.43 -6.80 15.34
N VAL A 8 -19.94 -6.27 16.46
CA VAL A 8 -20.71 -6.12 17.70
C VAL A 8 -21.66 -4.91 17.62
N LEU A 9 -22.92 -5.12 18.00
CA LEU A 9 -23.92 -4.06 18.14
C LEU A 9 -24.06 -3.66 19.62
N GLN A 10 -23.77 -2.40 19.93
CA GLN A 10 -23.90 -1.85 21.26
C GLN A 10 -25.06 -0.86 21.35
N ILE A 11 -26.03 -1.14 22.22
CA ILE A 11 -27.16 -0.25 22.50
C ILE A 11 -26.91 0.44 23.84
N GLN A 12 -26.87 1.76 23.84
CA GLN A 12 -26.67 2.57 25.05
C GLN A 12 -28.01 3.21 25.45
N ASN A 13 -28.20 3.43 26.76
CA ASN A 13 -29.42 4.02 27.32
C ASN A 13 -30.69 3.31 26.83
N VAL A 14 -30.66 1.98 26.96
CA VAL A 14 -31.68 1.05 26.50
C VAL A 14 -33.06 1.44 27.06
N ARG A 15 -34.06 1.59 26.18
CA ARG A 15 -35.46 1.92 26.51
C ARG A 15 -36.34 0.69 26.35
N PRO A 16 -37.48 0.56 27.05
CA PRO A 16 -38.39 -0.58 26.88
C PRO A 16 -38.79 -0.87 25.42
N SER A 17 -38.82 0.18 24.56
CA SER A 17 -39.07 0.08 23.13
C SER A 17 -38.00 -0.68 22.34
N ASP A 18 -36.79 -0.82 22.89
CA ASP A 18 -35.68 -1.51 22.25
C ASP A 18 -35.78 -3.03 22.46
N ALA A 19 -36.70 -3.52 23.30
CA ALA A 19 -36.93 -4.96 23.48
C ALA A 19 -37.53 -5.55 22.21
N GLY A 20 -37.07 -6.74 21.81
CA GLY A 20 -37.53 -7.37 20.58
C GLY A 20 -36.60 -8.45 20.07
N SER A 21 -36.98 -9.05 18.94
CA SER A 21 -36.17 -10.03 18.23
C SER A 21 -35.20 -9.31 17.28
N TYR A 22 -33.91 -9.52 17.52
CA TYR A 22 -32.81 -9.01 16.71
C TYR A 22 -32.26 -10.12 15.83
N ARG A 23 -31.90 -9.79 14.60
CA ARG A 23 -31.17 -10.70 13.74
C ARG A 23 -30.00 -9.97 13.10
N CYS A 24 -28.82 -10.59 13.16
CA CYS A 24 -27.70 -10.13 12.37
C CYS A 24 -27.94 -10.54 10.92
N HIS A 25 -27.78 -9.59 10.02
CA HIS A 25 -27.95 -9.80 8.60
C HIS A 25 -26.57 -9.69 7.95
N ALA A 26 -25.98 -10.85 7.66
CA ALA A 26 -24.72 -10.95 6.97
C ALA A 26 -24.99 -11.03 5.47
N ARG A 27 -24.60 -9.98 4.76
CA ARG A 27 -24.69 -9.90 3.32
C ARG A 27 -23.31 -9.92 2.74
N ASN A 28 -22.98 -10.97 2.00
CA ASN A 28 -21.86 -10.91 1.07
C ASN A 28 -22.39 -10.83 -0.37
N LEU A 29 -21.47 -10.74 -1.31
CA LEU A 29 -21.84 -10.66 -2.72
C LEU A 29 -22.58 -11.94 -3.15
N ALA A 30 -22.32 -13.12 -2.57
CA ALA A 30 -22.93 -14.39 -2.96
C ALA A 30 -24.37 -14.62 -2.44
N ARG A 31 -24.64 -14.27 -1.18
CA ARG A 31 -25.92 -14.56 -0.50
C ARG A 31 -26.19 -13.59 0.64
N ASP A 32 -27.47 -13.42 0.91
CA ASP A 32 -27.99 -12.83 2.13
C ASP A 32 -28.29 -13.97 3.13
N ARG A 33 -27.61 -13.97 4.27
CA ARG A 33 -27.82 -14.92 5.34
C ARG A 33 -28.13 -14.15 6.59
N HIS A 34 -29.26 -14.49 7.18
CA HIS A 34 -29.60 -14.02 8.51
C HIS A 34 -29.08 -15.00 9.54
N SER A 35 -28.69 -14.47 10.68
CA SER A 35 -28.52 -15.27 11.89
C SER A 35 -29.88 -15.83 12.34
N LEU A 36 -29.81 -16.74 13.32
CA LEU A 36 -30.95 -17.00 14.18
C LEU A 36 -31.38 -15.72 14.89
N GLU A 37 -32.66 -15.68 15.26
CA GLU A 37 -33.23 -14.59 16.03
C GLU A 37 -32.70 -14.63 17.47
N ALA A 38 -32.27 -13.46 17.96
CA ALA A 38 -31.81 -13.23 19.31
C ALA A 38 -32.79 -12.27 19.98
N ASN A 39 -33.44 -12.72 21.06
CA ASN A 39 -34.43 -11.92 21.76
C ASN A 39 -33.75 -11.05 22.82
N LEU A 40 -33.86 -9.74 22.68
CA LEU A 40 -33.50 -8.78 23.71
C LEU A 40 -34.70 -8.55 24.63
N THR A 41 -34.56 -8.96 25.89
CA THR A 41 -35.48 -8.60 26.96
C THR A 41 -34.86 -7.49 27.80
N ILE A 42 -35.67 -6.49 28.15
CA ILE A 42 -35.22 -5.36 28.95
C ILE A 42 -35.89 -5.47 30.30
N ILE A 43 -35.08 -5.64 31.34
CA ILE A 43 -35.54 -5.72 32.71
C ILE A 43 -35.56 -4.29 33.27
N PRO A 44 -36.71 -3.77 33.72
CA PRO A 44 -36.80 -2.44 34.31
C PRO A 44 -35.88 -2.32 35.54
N SER A 45 -35.31 -1.14 35.74
CA SER A 45 -34.54 -0.80 36.94
C SER A 45 -35.41 -0.97 38.19
N GLY A 46 -35.16 -2.02 38.98
CA GLY A 46 -35.94 -2.38 40.18
C GLY A 46 -36.15 -3.88 40.39
N CYS A 47 -35.94 -4.72 39.36
CA CYS A 47 -35.93 -6.17 39.50
C CYS A 47 -34.51 -6.72 39.76
N SER A 48 -34.42 -7.93 40.31
CA SER A 48 -33.16 -8.63 40.61
C SER A 48 -32.24 -8.65 39.39
N THR A 49 -31.20 -7.83 39.41
CA THR A 49 -30.13 -7.82 38.40
C THR A 49 -29.30 -9.08 38.58
N SER A 50 -29.31 -9.94 37.57
CA SER A 50 -28.40 -11.09 37.52
C SER A 50 -26.98 -10.58 37.33
N TYR A 51 -26.18 -10.70 38.39
CA TYR A 51 -24.76 -10.40 38.34
C TYR A 51 -23.99 -11.60 37.81
N SER A 52 -23.06 -11.36 36.90
CA SER A 52 -22.17 -12.39 36.38
C SER A 52 -20.78 -11.79 36.16
N PRO A 53 -19.71 -12.57 36.34
CA PRO A 53 -18.36 -12.10 36.04
C PRO A 53 -18.29 -11.63 34.60
N PRO A 54 -17.69 -10.46 34.33
CA PRO A 54 -17.59 -9.97 32.97
C PRO A 54 -16.65 -10.80 32.11
N GLN A 55 -17.03 -10.99 30.84
CA GLN A 55 -16.19 -11.66 29.84
C GLN A 55 -16.07 -10.80 28.59
N ILE A 56 -14.91 -10.89 27.92
CA ILE A 56 -14.66 -10.21 26.65
C ILE A 56 -15.43 -10.96 25.55
N MET A 57 -16.39 -10.27 24.94
CA MET A 57 -17.10 -10.73 23.74
C MET A 57 -16.36 -10.37 22.46
N ALA A 58 -15.70 -9.21 22.44
CA ALA A 58 -14.83 -8.79 21.34
C ALA A 58 -13.59 -8.10 21.92
N ALA A 59 -12.43 -8.68 21.63
CA ALA A 59 -11.13 -8.18 22.02
C ALA A 59 -10.65 -7.09 21.03
N PRO A 60 -9.72 -6.21 21.46
CA PRO A 60 -9.14 -5.24 20.56
C PRO A 60 -8.37 -5.94 19.43
N GLN A 61 -8.37 -5.31 18.26
CA GLN A 61 -7.67 -5.81 17.07
C GLN A 61 -6.62 -4.81 16.60
N GLU A 62 -5.59 -5.34 15.94
CA GLU A 62 -4.53 -4.55 15.30
C GLU A 62 -5.16 -3.51 14.38
N SER A 63 -4.86 -2.24 14.63
CA SER A 63 -5.52 -1.11 13.99
C SER A 63 -4.47 -0.21 13.36
N SER A 64 -4.72 0.23 12.13
CA SER A 64 -3.92 1.26 11.48
C SER A 64 -4.81 2.44 11.12
N VAL A 65 -4.41 3.64 11.52
CA VAL A 65 -5.24 4.84 11.39
C VAL A 65 -4.41 6.02 10.90
N LEU A 66 -4.98 6.85 10.03
CA LEU A 66 -4.33 8.06 9.54
C LEU A 66 -4.20 9.09 10.66
N LEU A 67 -3.06 9.79 10.73
CA LEU A 67 -2.86 10.91 11.66
C LEU A 67 -4.02 11.92 11.61
N GLY A 68 -4.40 12.42 12.78
CA GLY A 68 -5.52 13.36 12.97
C GLY A 68 -6.91 12.72 12.95
N SER A 69 -7.03 11.44 12.59
CA SER A 69 -8.32 10.75 12.58
C SER A 69 -8.73 10.28 13.99
N SER A 70 -9.93 9.71 14.12
CA SER A 70 -10.36 9.05 15.37
C SER A 70 -10.39 7.53 15.18
N VAL A 71 -10.06 6.78 16.22
CA VAL A 71 -10.10 5.31 16.24
C VAL A 71 -10.87 4.82 17.47
N VAL A 72 -11.54 3.67 17.34
CA VAL A 72 -12.18 2.98 18.46
C VAL A 72 -11.48 1.64 18.63
N LEU A 73 -10.78 1.48 19.75
CA LEU A 73 -10.25 0.20 20.19
C LEU A 73 -11.35 -0.54 20.96
N GLU A 74 -11.77 -1.66 20.39
CA GLU A 74 -12.89 -2.42 20.91
C GLU A 74 -12.50 -3.25 22.12
N CYS A 75 -13.36 -3.25 23.13
CA CYS A 75 -13.34 -4.23 24.19
C CYS A 75 -14.78 -4.42 24.66
N ALA A 76 -15.57 -5.11 23.83
CA ALA A 76 -16.97 -5.35 24.15
C ALA A 76 -17.06 -6.45 25.20
N ILE A 77 -17.85 -6.23 26.24
CA ILE A 77 -18.02 -7.18 27.34
C ILE A 77 -19.47 -7.54 27.57
N ASN A 78 -19.71 -8.74 28.09
CA ASN A 78 -20.95 -9.10 28.76
C ASN A 78 -20.73 -9.17 30.28
N GLY A 79 -21.82 -9.35 31.02
CA GLY A 79 -21.80 -9.48 32.47
C GLY A 79 -21.77 -8.13 33.20
N LEU A 80 -22.24 -8.15 34.44
CA LEU A 80 -22.33 -6.98 35.31
C LEU A 80 -21.79 -7.36 36.68
N LEU A 81 -20.87 -6.54 37.20
CA LEU A 81 -20.37 -6.69 38.56
C LEU A 81 -21.43 -6.29 39.60
N PRO A 82 -21.46 -6.96 40.77
CA PRO A 82 -22.29 -6.52 41.88
C PRO A 82 -21.83 -5.14 42.39
N PRO A 83 -22.77 -4.30 42.88
CA PRO A 83 -22.44 -3.01 43.46
C PRO A 83 -21.52 -3.21 44.68
N PRO A 84 -20.62 -2.26 44.96
CA PRO A 84 -19.73 -2.33 46.11
C PRO A 84 -20.54 -2.41 47.40
N SER A 85 -20.03 -3.18 48.36
CA SER A 85 -20.66 -3.41 49.68
C SER A 85 -20.83 -2.14 50.52
N SER A 86 -20.17 -1.04 50.15
CA SER A 86 -20.34 0.30 50.73
C SER A 86 -20.67 1.32 49.63
N PRO A 87 -21.59 2.27 49.86
CA PRO A 87 -21.95 3.29 48.87
C PRO A 87 -20.77 4.22 48.60
N LEU A 88 -20.15 4.04 47.43
CA LEU A 88 -19.06 4.89 46.95
C LEU A 88 -19.60 6.07 46.14
N PRO A 89 -18.98 7.25 46.23
CA PRO A 89 -19.23 8.36 45.31
C PRO A 89 -19.16 7.89 43.85
N PRO A 90 -19.96 8.44 42.92
CA PRO A 90 -19.96 8.03 41.52
C PRO A 90 -18.57 8.05 40.85
N GLN A 91 -17.71 8.97 41.28
CA GLN A 91 -16.34 9.11 40.78
C GLN A 91 -15.37 8.02 41.28
N GLN A 92 -15.76 7.26 42.31
CA GLN A 92 -14.99 6.18 42.93
C GLN A 92 -15.60 4.80 42.65
N GLN A 93 -16.63 4.72 41.81
CA GLN A 93 -17.19 3.43 41.41
C GLN A 93 -16.22 2.69 40.50
N PRO A 94 -15.97 1.39 40.74
CA PRO A 94 -15.03 0.61 39.93
C PRO A 94 -15.52 0.54 38.49
N GLN A 95 -14.67 0.96 37.55
CA GLN A 95 -14.93 0.74 36.14
C GLN A 95 -14.68 -0.74 35.83
N GLN A 96 -15.65 -1.41 35.22
CA GLN A 96 -15.55 -2.84 34.90
C GLN A 96 -14.47 -3.13 33.85
N VAL A 97 -14.13 -2.11 33.06
CA VAL A 97 -13.04 -2.12 32.08
C VAL A 97 -12.02 -1.06 32.45
N GLU A 98 -10.77 -1.47 32.47
CA GLU A 98 -9.62 -0.60 32.64
C GLU A 98 -8.76 -0.68 31.38
N TRP A 99 -8.60 0.46 30.71
CA TRP A 99 -7.68 0.59 29.59
C TRP A 99 -6.35 1.14 30.06
N SER A 100 -5.28 0.49 29.64
CA SER A 100 -3.93 1.01 29.86
C SER A 100 -3.09 0.84 28.59
N ARG A 101 -2.04 1.63 28.46
CA ARG A 101 -0.98 1.31 27.51
C ARG A 101 -0.08 0.24 28.11
N ILE A 102 0.62 -0.51 27.26
CA ILE A 102 1.58 -1.54 27.68
C ILE A 102 2.94 -0.93 28.03
N ASP A 103 3.26 0.24 27.48
CA ASP A 103 4.48 1.00 27.78
C ASP A 103 4.37 1.84 29.07
N ASP A 104 3.32 1.62 29.86
CA ASP A 104 3.00 2.34 31.09
C ASP A 104 2.83 3.87 30.93
N LEU A 105 2.77 4.37 29.69
CA LEU A 105 2.41 5.76 29.42
C LEU A 105 0.91 5.98 29.68
N PRO A 106 0.51 7.18 30.14
CA PRO A 106 -0.90 7.50 30.33
C PRO A 106 -1.66 7.46 28.99
N LEU A 107 -2.95 7.13 29.04
CA LEU A 107 -3.83 7.31 27.89
C LEU A 107 -3.83 8.80 27.46
N PRO A 108 -3.96 9.09 26.15
CA PRO A 108 -3.88 10.46 25.63
C PRO A 108 -4.82 11.42 26.37
N PRO A 109 -4.30 12.39 27.16
CA PRO A 109 -5.13 13.20 28.03
C PRO A 109 -6.04 14.13 27.20
N GLY A 110 -7.33 14.17 27.55
CA GLY A 110 -8.33 14.98 26.84
C GLY A 110 -8.66 14.51 25.42
N ARG A 111 -7.99 13.47 24.90
CA ARG A 111 -8.22 12.89 23.58
C ARG A 111 -8.77 11.47 23.63
N HIS A 112 -9.06 10.94 24.81
CA HIS A 112 -9.67 9.63 24.98
C HIS A 112 -11.03 9.70 25.67
N GLN A 113 -11.91 8.77 25.31
CA GLN A 113 -13.20 8.59 25.95
C GLN A 113 -13.60 7.11 25.91
N LEU A 114 -14.25 6.62 26.97
CA LEU A 114 -14.91 5.31 26.92
C LEU A 114 -16.29 5.44 26.28
N ILE A 115 -16.49 4.82 25.11
CA ILE A 115 -17.81 4.65 24.51
C ILE A 115 -18.45 3.39 25.08
N GLY A 116 -19.71 3.51 25.51
CA GLY A 116 -20.51 2.35 25.90
C GLY A 116 -19.96 1.60 27.13
N ARG A 117 -19.20 2.29 27.98
CA ARG A 117 -18.59 1.77 29.22
C ARG A 117 -17.47 0.74 29.03
N SER A 118 -17.04 0.46 27.80
CA SER A 118 -16.05 -0.61 27.55
C SER A 118 -15.08 -0.33 26.39
N ASN A 119 -15.49 0.39 25.35
CA ASN A 119 -14.65 0.64 24.17
C ASN A 119 -13.87 1.94 24.31
N LEU A 120 -12.58 1.93 23.98
CA LEU A 120 -11.73 3.12 24.05
C LEU A 120 -11.75 3.87 22.72
N GLN A 121 -12.33 5.07 22.71
CA GLN A 121 -12.22 5.99 21.59
C GLN A 121 -11.05 6.93 21.80
N LEU A 122 -10.21 7.05 20.78
CA LEU A 122 -9.17 8.07 20.70
C LEU A 122 -9.51 9.04 19.57
N HIS A 123 -9.45 10.33 19.87
CA HIS A 123 -9.68 11.41 18.93
C HIS A 123 -8.36 12.08 18.53
N ASN A 124 -8.34 12.61 17.30
CA ASN A 124 -7.20 13.36 16.77
C ASN A 124 -5.87 12.62 17.00
N VAL A 125 -5.79 11.37 16.54
CA VAL A 125 -4.68 10.45 16.79
C VAL A 125 -3.36 11.05 16.31
N GLN A 126 -2.34 11.04 17.16
CA GLN A 126 -1.01 11.58 16.90
C GLN A 126 0.04 10.46 16.84
N PRO A 127 1.23 10.68 16.24
CA PRO A 127 2.28 9.66 16.17
C PRO A 127 2.68 9.09 17.53
N GLU A 128 2.67 9.90 18.59
CA GLU A 128 2.95 9.48 19.97
C GLU A 128 1.90 8.51 20.56
N ASP A 129 0.70 8.43 19.97
CA ASP A 129 -0.33 7.49 20.41
C ASP A 129 -0.02 6.06 19.93
N GLN A 130 0.93 5.88 19.01
CA GLN A 130 1.33 4.56 18.53
C GLN A 130 1.78 3.67 19.68
N GLY A 131 1.36 2.42 19.69
CA GLY A 131 1.77 1.45 20.69
C GLY A 131 0.74 0.37 20.97
N ALA A 132 1.09 -0.51 21.91
CA ALA A 132 0.21 -1.59 22.35
C ALA A 132 -0.73 -1.10 23.46
N TYR A 133 -2.03 -1.29 23.25
CA TYR A 133 -3.07 -0.99 24.22
C TYR A 133 -3.61 -2.28 24.83
N LYS A 134 -3.94 -2.22 26.12
CA LYS A 134 -4.46 -3.33 26.91
C LYS A 134 -5.83 -2.97 27.45
N CYS A 135 -6.81 -3.82 27.17
CA CYS A 135 -8.08 -3.81 27.86
C CYS A 135 -8.03 -4.85 28.98
N ALA A 136 -8.26 -4.44 30.22
CA ALA A 136 -8.28 -5.32 31.37
C ALA A 136 -9.66 -5.30 32.05
N LEU A 137 -10.16 -6.48 32.43
CA LEU A 137 -11.45 -6.61 33.11
C LEU A 137 -11.29 -6.75 34.62
N LEU A 138 -12.09 -5.99 35.35
CA LEU A 138 -12.29 -6.21 36.78
C LEU A 138 -13.29 -7.35 36.98
N THR A 139 -12.93 -8.30 37.83
CA THR A 139 -13.76 -9.43 38.25
C THR A 139 -13.82 -9.49 39.77
N THR A 140 -14.81 -10.19 40.32
CA THR A 140 -14.91 -10.46 41.76
C THR A 140 -15.39 -11.89 41.98
N SER A 141 -14.76 -12.60 42.91
CA SER A 141 -15.14 -13.96 43.29
C SER A 141 -16.15 -13.99 44.44
N ASP A 142 -16.19 -12.94 45.25
CA ASP A 142 -16.90 -12.87 46.53
C ASP A 142 -17.76 -11.59 46.69
N GLY A 143 -17.70 -10.65 45.73
CA GLY A 143 -18.38 -9.36 45.78
C GLY A 143 -17.72 -8.34 46.73
N SER A 144 -16.68 -8.75 47.46
CA SER A 144 -15.95 -7.93 48.43
C SER A 144 -14.57 -7.51 47.96
N SER A 145 -13.92 -8.28 47.09
CA SER A 145 -12.61 -7.94 46.50
C SER A 145 -12.68 -7.95 44.98
N TYR A 146 -12.25 -6.85 44.35
CA TYR A 146 -12.14 -6.74 42.90
C TYR A 146 -10.70 -7.08 42.48
N THR A 147 -10.55 -7.96 41.50
CA THR A 147 -9.28 -8.38 40.95
C THR A 147 -9.33 -8.36 39.42
N THR A 148 -8.21 -8.01 38.78
CA THR A 148 -8.08 -7.97 37.32
C THR A 148 -7.73 -9.36 36.81
N SER A 149 -8.58 -9.96 35.95
CA SER A 149 -8.41 -11.38 35.56
C SER A 149 -8.20 -11.65 34.08
N ILE A 150 -8.76 -10.83 33.19
CA ILE A 150 -8.67 -11.03 31.73
C ILE A 150 -8.11 -9.76 31.10
N ALA A 151 -7.03 -9.90 30.34
CA ALA A 151 -6.41 -8.78 29.63
C ALA A 151 -6.07 -9.16 28.19
N GLU A 152 -6.61 -8.40 27.24
CA GLU A 152 -6.35 -8.56 25.81
C GLU A 152 -5.61 -7.34 25.25
N ARG A 153 -4.85 -7.53 24.17
CA ARG A 153 -3.92 -6.52 23.65
C ARG A 153 -4.04 -6.38 22.14
N ALA A 154 -3.82 -5.16 21.66
CA ALA A 154 -3.62 -4.90 20.24
C ALA A 154 -2.71 -3.69 20.03
N ASN A 155 -2.00 -3.65 18.90
CA ASN A 155 -1.26 -2.44 18.52
C ASN A 155 -2.11 -1.47 17.70
N LEU A 156 -1.92 -0.20 18.03
CA LEU A 156 -2.32 0.92 17.20
C LEU A 156 -1.11 1.41 16.43
N VAL A 157 -1.19 1.38 15.09
CA VAL A 157 -0.20 1.96 14.19
C VAL A 157 -0.76 3.26 13.62
N VAL A 158 0.02 4.34 13.72
CA VAL A 158 -0.38 5.65 13.19
C VAL A 158 0.26 5.82 11.83
N LEU A 159 -0.57 5.89 10.79
CA LEU A 159 -0.14 6.10 9.42
C LEU A 159 0.08 7.58 9.18
N VAL A 160 1.26 7.92 8.65
CA VAL A 160 1.71 9.29 8.41
C VAL A 160 2.02 9.43 6.92
N PRO A 161 1.36 10.37 6.20
CA PRO A 161 1.68 10.61 4.79
C PRO A 161 3.11 11.13 4.63
N PRO A 162 3.73 10.95 3.45
CA PRO A 162 5.08 11.43 3.22
C PRO A 162 5.12 12.95 3.40
N GLU A 163 6.02 13.46 4.21
CA GLU A 163 6.23 14.89 4.40
C GLU A 163 7.73 15.20 4.28
N SER A 164 8.07 16.37 3.75
CA SER A 164 9.46 16.82 3.65
C SER A 164 9.67 18.03 4.54
N ASN A 165 10.76 18.02 5.32
CA ASN A 165 11.20 19.19 6.07
C ASN A 165 11.93 20.23 5.19
N LYS A 166 12.19 19.90 3.92
CA LYS A 166 12.81 20.81 2.95
C LYS A 166 11.75 21.58 2.18
N SER A 167 12.06 22.82 1.88
CA SER A 167 11.27 23.68 1.00
C SER A 167 11.89 23.73 -0.40
N ALA A 168 11.16 24.33 -1.34
CA ALA A 168 11.66 24.48 -2.70
C ALA A 168 12.97 25.29 -2.71
N GLU A 169 14.01 24.73 -3.33
CA GLU A 169 15.35 25.31 -3.35
C GLU A 169 15.73 25.73 -4.78
N HIS A 170 16.43 26.86 -4.90
CA HIS A 170 17.10 27.26 -6.13
C HIS A 170 18.60 27.04 -5.97
N ILE A 171 19.13 26.10 -6.75
CA ILE A 171 20.51 25.66 -6.67
C ILE A 171 21.23 26.12 -7.94
N THR A 172 22.26 26.94 -7.75
CA THR A 172 23.16 27.36 -8.83
C THR A 172 24.45 26.56 -8.77
N LYS A 173 24.87 25.99 -9.90
CA LYS A 173 26.14 25.27 -10.04
C LYS A 173 26.86 25.67 -11.33
N PRO A 174 28.21 25.60 -11.37
CA PRO A 174 28.93 25.88 -12.60
C PRO A 174 28.76 24.73 -13.60
N THR A 175 29.09 24.96 -14.87
CA THR A 175 29.33 23.90 -15.86
C THR A 175 30.48 22.98 -15.46
N ALA A 176 30.48 21.75 -15.99
CA ALA A 176 31.45 20.69 -15.75
C ALA A 176 31.59 20.25 -14.28
N HIS A 177 30.65 20.62 -13.41
CA HIS A 177 30.63 20.22 -12.01
C HIS A 177 29.77 18.98 -11.77
N THR A 178 29.99 18.36 -10.63
CA THR A 178 29.07 17.34 -10.12
C THR A 178 27.98 18.01 -9.29
N VAL A 179 26.73 17.88 -9.72
CA VAL A 179 25.57 18.36 -8.97
C VAL A 179 25.01 17.20 -8.14
N ARG A 180 24.70 17.49 -6.88
CA ARG A 180 24.03 16.56 -5.97
C ARG A 180 22.78 17.21 -5.41
N LEU A 181 21.62 16.77 -5.88
CA LEU A 181 20.32 17.18 -5.35
C LEU A 181 19.85 16.14 -4.33
N THR A 182 19.23 16.57 -3.23
CA THR A 182 18.83 15.66 -2.15
C THR A 182 17.44 15.97 -1.61
N CYS A 183 16.65 14.92 -1.40
CA CYS A 183 15.32 14.99 -0.86
C CYS A 183 15.16 14.02 0.29
N VAL A 184 14.63 14.49 1.41
CA VAL A 184 14.36 13.64 2.57
C VAL A 184 12.88 13.74 2.84
N PHE A 185 12.25 12.58 2.97
CA PHE A 185 10.85 12.45 3.32
C PHE A 185 10.73 11.58 4.56
N GLU A 186 9.84 11.97 5.46
CA GLU A 186 9.44 11.20 6.62
C GLU A 186 8.01 10.71 6.40
N GLY A 187 7.66 9.55 6.95
CA GLY A 187 6.31 8.99 6.80
C GLY A 187 6.24 7.53 7.24
N VAL A 188 5.02 7.07 7.49
CA VAL A 188 4.70 5.70 7.93
C VAL A 188 3.50 5.20 7.12
N PRO A 189 3.61 4.11 6.33
CA PRO A 189 4.77 3.22 6.18
C PRO A 189 5.95 3.88 5.43
N GLU A 190 7.08 3.15 5.34
CA GLU A 190 8.32 3.60 4.70
C GLU A 190 8.08 4.26 3.32
N VAL A 191 8.79 5.37 3.08
CA VAL A 191 8.58 6.23 1.91
C VAL A 191 9.54 5.86 0.79
N SER A 192 8.98 5.49 -0.35
CA SER A 192 9.73 5.33 -1.60
C SER A 192 9.97 6.67 -2.31
N VAL A 193 11.15 6.87 -2.91
CA VAL A 193 11.51 8.13 -3.58
C VAL A 193 11.78 7.92 -5.07
N SER A 194 11.20 8.78 -5.90
CA SER A 194 11.42 8.84 -7.35
C SER A 194 11.71 10.28 -7.82
N TRP A 195 12.27 10.44 -9.02
CA TRP A 195 12.66 11.73 -9.58
C TRP A 195 11.97 12.01 -10.91
N MET A 196 11.67 13.28 -11.14
CA MET A 196 11.21 13.85 -12.41
C MET A 196 12.09 15.03 -12.81
N TYR A 197 12.21 15.25 -14.11
CA TYR A 197 12.79 16.44 -14.71
C TYR A 197 11.74 17.10 -15.60
N ASN A 198 11.39 18.35 -15.29
CA ASN A 198 10.37 19.12 -15.99
C ASN A 198 9.04 18.36 -16.18
N GLY A 199 8.59 17.65 -15.13
CA GLY A 199 7.35 16.87 -15.13
C GLY A 199 7.43 15.50 -15.80
N VAL A 200 8.60 15.10 -16.31
CA VAL A 200 8.80 13.78 -16.96
C VAL A 200 9.61 12.87 -16.03
N PRO A 201 9.23 11.59 -15.86
CA PRO A 201 10.02 10.63 -15.09
C PRO A 201 11.48 10.58 -15.55
N LEU A 202 12.39 10.75 -14.59
CA LEU A 202 13.81 10.84 -14.87
C LEU A 202 14.42 9.44 -14.95
N ASN A 203 14.86 9.06 -16.14
CA ASN A 203 15.63 7.83 -16.34
C ASN A 203 17.12 8.07 -16.12
N SER A 204 17.79 7.07 -15.55
CA SER A 204 19.24 7.09 -15.40
C SER A 204 19.92 7.04 -16.78
N SER A 205 20.93 7.89 -16.99
CA SER A 205 21.66 8.02 -18.27
C SER A 205 23.17 7.86 -18.11
N GLY A 206 23.64 7.26 -17.01
CA GLY A 206 25.05 7.16 -16.63
C GLY A 206 25.63 8.49 -16.12
N ARG A 207 25.35 9.60 -16.82
CA ARG A 207 25.69 10.96 -16.41
C ARG A 207 24.71 11.52 -15.39
N ILE A 208 23.42 11.26 -15.56
CA ILE A 208 22.38 11.61 -14.59
C ILE A 208 21.93 10.31 -13.91
N MET A 209 22.07 10.24 -12.58
CA MET A 209 21.82 9.03 -11.79
C MET A 209 20.91 9.33 -10.60
N PRO A 210 19.61 9.01 -10.68
CA PRO A 210 18.73 9.01 -9.52
C PRO A 210 19.05 7.81 -8.61
N ARG A 211 19.26 8.06 -7.33
CA ARG A 211 19.57 7.08 -6.27
C ARG A 211 18.68 7.33 -5.05
N GLY A 212 17.43 6.88 -5.11
CA GLY A 212 16.45 7.11 -4.04
C GLY A 212 16.35 8.60 -3.69
N SER A 213 16.76 8.97 -2.47
CA SER A 213 16.77 10.34 -1.96
C SER A 213 17.75 11.31 -2.63
N THR A 214 18.69 10.82 -3.44
CA THR A 214 19.77 11.64 -4.02
C THR A 214 19.79 11.54 -5.53
N LEU A 215 19.89 12.67 -6.23
CA LEU A 215 20.15 12.74 -7.67
C LEU A 215 21.55 13.28 -7.91
N LEU A 216 22.35 12.54 -8.68
CA LEU A 216 23.69 12.95 -9.09
C LEU A 216 23.70 13.29 -10.59
N ILE A 217 24.26 14.45 -10.93
CA ILE A 217 24.49 14.86 -12.32
C ILE A 217 25.99 15.11 -12.47
N TRP A 218 26.66 14.29 -13.28
CA TRP A 218 28.08 14.44 -13.58
C TRP A 218 28.29 15.37 -14.77
N GLN A 219 29.40 16.11 -14.77
CA GLN A 219 29.79 17.00 -15.87
C GLN A 219 28.60 17.86 -16.33
N SER A 220 28.06 18.67 -15.41
CA SER A 220 26.88 19.49 -15.68
C SER A 220 27.05 20.35 -16.94
N VAL A 221 26.01 20.39 -17.76
CA VAL A 221 25.94 21.24 -18.95
C VAL A 221 24.82 22.26 -18.78
N ALA A 222 24.88 23.37 -19.53
CA ALA A 222 23.84 24.41 -19.45
C ALA A 222 22.41 23.85 -19.66
N ALA A 223 22.28 22.84 -20.52
CA ALA A 223 21.02 22.15 -20.81
C ALA A 223 20.46 21.31 -19.64
N ASP A 224 21.24 21.02 -18.60
CA ASP A 224 20.75 20.36 -17.39
C ASP A 224 19.96 21.32 -16.49
N SER A 225 19.97 22.62 -16.78
CA SER A 225 19.13 23.58 -16.05
C SER A 225 17.65 23.21 -16.20
N GLY A 226 16.89 23.34 -15.11
CA GLY A 226 15.48 23.03 -15.11
C GLY A 226 14.94 22.65 -13.74
N TYR A 227 13.68 22.21 -13.72
CA TYR A 227 12.99 21.80 -12.50
C TYR A 227 13.18 20.31 -12.26
N TYR A 228 13.91 19.98 -11.20
CA TYR A 228 14.03 18.63 -10.68
C TYR A 228 13.05 18.44 -9.54
N GLN A 229 12.26 17.39 -9.62
CA GLN A 229 11.16 17.16 -8.69
C GLN A 229 11.33 15.77 -8.12
N CYS A 230 11.49 15.67 -6.81
CA CYS A 230 11.53 14.38 -6.14
C CYS A 230 10.20 14.11 -5.47
N ILE A 231 9.76 12.87 -5.57
CA ILE A 231 8.44 12.43 -5.17
C ILE A 231 8.60 11.33 -4.12
N GLY A 232 8.20 11.63 -2.90
CA GLY A 232 8.08 10.67 -1.80
C GLY A 232 6.69 10.06 -1.79
N ARG A 233 6.57 8.73 -1.81
CA ARG A 233 5.30 8.00 -1.81
C ARG A 233 5.28 6.85 -0.81
N ASN A 234 4.18 6.71 -0.08
CA ASN A 234 3.84 5.52 0.70
C ASN A 234 2.37 5.10 0.46
N ALA A 235 1.86 4.15 1.24
CA ALA A 235 0.50 3.60 1.08
C ALA A 235 -0.62 4.61 1.40
N VAL A 236 -0.33 5.69 2.12
CA VAL A 236 -1.34 6.67 2.57
C VAL A 236 -1.26 8.02 1.86
N GLY A 237 -0.19 8.27 1.09
CA GLY A 237 -0.08 9.53 0.36
C GLY A 237 1.19 9.68 -0.48
N GLN A 238 1.32 10.87 -1.05
CA GLN A 238 2.45 11.28 -1.88
C GLN A 238 2.70 12.78 -1.69
N THR A 239 3.98 13.16 -1.61
CA THR A 239 4.43 14.55 -1.55
C THR A 239 5.53 14.79 -2.58
N THR A 240 5.58 15.99 -3.13
CA THR A 240 6.55 16.39 -4.17
C THR A 240 7.33 17.60 -3.70
N LEU A 241 8.66 17.53 -3.80
CA LEU A 241 9.56 18.63 -3.51
C LEU A 241 10.21 19.09 -4.82
N ASN A 242 10.07 20.39 -5.12
CA ASN A 242 10.57 21.02 -6.34
C ASN A 242 11.92 21.70 -6.08
N GLN A 243 12.89 21.47 -6.95
CA GLN A 243 14.20 22.13 -6.92
C GLN A 243 14.50 22.72 -8.30
N LEU A 244 14.78 24.02 -8.37
CA LEU A 244 15.25 24.66 -9.60
C LEU A 244 16.77 24.54 -9.64
N LEU A 245 17.30 23.86 -10.66
CA LEU A 245 18.73 23.83 -10.94
C LEU A 245 19.06 24.84 -12.03
N THR A 246 20.04 25.71 -11.77
CA THR A 246 20.62 26.60 -12.78
C THR A 246 22.09 26.27 -12.95
N ILE A 247 22.47 25.92 -14.17
CA ILE A 247 23.86 25.69 -14.54
C ILE A 247 24.40 26.94 -15.21
N GLU A 248 25.33 27.61 -14.53
CA GLU A 248 25.99 28.81 -15.04
C GLU A 248 27.31 28.44 -15.70
N SER A 249 27.52 28.94 -16.92
CA SER A 249 28.85 28.92 -17.51
C SER A 249 29.74 29.88 -16.73
N SER A 250 30.72 29.36 -16.01
CA SER A 250 31.82 30.21 -15.55
C SER A 250 32.64 30.57 -16.78
N GLU A 251 32.57 31.84 -17.15
CA GLU A 251 33.18 32.38 -18.35
C GLU A 251 34.74 32.25 -18.30
N ASN A 252 35.30 32.06 -17.10
CA ASN A 252 36.72 31.82 -16.85
C ASN A 252 37.04 30.35 -16.50
N ALA A 253 36.08 29.43 -16.58
CA ALA A 253 36.36 28.02 -16.32
C ALA A 253 37.16 27.39 -17.48
N PRO A 254 38.21 26.59 -17.18
CA PRO A 254 38.89 25.82 -18.20
C PRO A 254 37.92 24.82 -18.85
N SER A 255 38.06 24.62 -20.16
CA SER A 255 37.28 23.61 -20.89
C SER A 255 37.61 22.20 -20.39
N PRO A 256 36.71 21.21 -20.50
CA PRO A 256 37.01 19.83 -20.14
C PRO A 256 38.25 19.29 -20.90
N PRO A 257 39.12 18.50 -20.26
CA PRO A 257 40.26 17.88 -20.94
C PRO A 257 39.76 16.89 -22.01
N SER A 258 40.35 16.97 -23.20
CA SER A 258 40.03 16.06 -24.31
C SER A 258 40.83 14.76 -24.23
N THR A 259 40.36 13.73 -24.95
CA THR A 259 41.07 12.45 -25.17
C THR A 259 41.49 11.72 -23.88
N MET A 260 40.52 11.37 -23.04
CA MET A 260 40.78 10.52 -21.88
C MET A 260 41.11 9.09 -22.32
N HIS A 261 42.32 8.64 -22.00
CA HIS A 261 42.78 7.28 -22.21
C HIS A 261 43.00 6.57 -20.88
N ILE A 262 42.53 5.34 -20.79
CA ILE A 262 42.64 4.51 -19.59
C ILE A 262 43.35 3.22 -19.96
N SER A 263 44.39 2.87 -19.23
CA SER A 263 45.09 1.60 -19.35
C SER A 263 45.15 0.90 -17.99
N SER A 264 44.80 -0.38 -17.96
CA SER A 264 44.98 -1.22 -16.77
C SER A 264 46.42 -1.71 -16.70
N ILE A 265 47.10 -1.45 -15.58
CA ILE A 265 48.46 -1.95 -15.33
C ILE A 265 48.40 -3.25 -14.51
N SER A 266 47.44 -3.35 -13.59
CA SER A 266 47.20 -4.56 -12.78
C SER A 266 45.76 -4.62 -12.27
N SER A 267 45.43 -5.65 -11.50
CA SER A 267 44.15 -5.77 -10.79
C SER A 267 43.89 -4.69 -9.74
N ARG A 268 44.91 -3.87 -9.39
CA ARG A 268 44.81 -2.80 -8.38
C ARG A 268 45.24 -1.43 -8.88
N GLN A 269 45.70 -1.31 -10.13
CA GLN A 269 46.25 -0.07 -10.66
C GLN A 269 45.78 0.17 -12.08
N VAL A 270 45.27 1.37 -12.30
CA VAL A 270 44.95 1.94 -13.61
C VAL A 270 45.76 3.21 -13.80
N VAL A 271 46.19 3.45 -15.02
CA VAL A 271 46.74 4.73 -15.43
C VAL A 271 45.74 5.42 -16.33
N VAL A 272 45.51 6.69 -16.04
CA VAL A 272 44.61 7.56 -16.76
C VAL A 272 45.43 8.72 -17.30
N SER A 273 45.34 8.98 -18.59
CA SER A 273 45.98 10.11 -19.25
C SER A 273 44.97 10.90 -20.08
N TRP A 274 45.23 12.19 -20.27
CA TRP A 274 44.38 13.10 -21.04
C TRP A 274 45.23 14.20 -21.69
N ALA A 275 44.68 14.86 -22.71
CA ALA A 275 45.30 16.05 -23.28
C ALA A 275 45.00 17.28 -22.39
N GLU A 276 45.96 18.20 -22.29
CA GLU A 276 45.78 19.44 -21.53
C GLU A 276 44.59 20.26 -22.04
N SER A 277 43.89 20.89 -21.10
CA SER A 277 42.75 21.75 -21.42
C SER A 277 43.22 23.08 -22.02
N PRO A 278 42.64 23.53 -23.15
CA PRO A 278 42.90 24.85 -23.72
C PRO A 278 42.76 25.97 -22.68
N GLN A 279 43.72 26.88 -22.63
CA GLN A 279 43.65 28.02 -21.73
C GLN A 279 42.58 29.01 -22.19
N VAL A 280 41.69 29.37 -21.28
CA VAL A 280 40.64 30.37 -21.51
C VAL A 280 41.16 31.70 -20.98
N ARG A 281 41.32 32.69 -21.86
CA ARG A 281 41.77 34.06 -21.51
C ARG A 281 43.11 34.15 -20.77
N GLY A 282 44.01 33.19 -20.97
CA GLY A 282 45.36 33.20 -20.40
C GLY A 282 45.46 32.76 -18.93
N GLU A 283 44.36 32.27 -18.36
CA GLU A 283 44.37 31.64 -17.03
C GLU A 283 44.79 30.16 -17.13
N PRO A 284 45.84 29.72 -16.40
CA PRO A 284 46.30 28.34 -16.44
C PRO A 284 45.39 27.40 -15.63
N THR A 285 45.24 26.16 -16.11
CA THR A 285 44.56 25.11 -15.33
C THR A 285 45.45 24.70 -14.16
N LEU A 286 45.00 24.94 -12.93
CA LEU A 286 45.79 24.69 -11.71
C LEU A 286 45.84 23.22 -11.29
N ALA A 287 44.75 22.48 -11.49
CA ALA A 287 44.63 21.07 -11.13
C ALA A 287 43.46 20.40 -11.88
N TYR A 288 43.51 19.07 -11.96
CA TYR A 288 42.41 18.23 -12.45
C TYR A 288 41.86 17.39 -11.30
N SER A 289 40.53 17.23 -11.24
CA SER A 289 39.89 16.25 -10.37
C SER A 289 39.42 15.05 -11.19
N ILE A 290 39.85 13.85 -10.80
CA ILE A 290 39.42 12.60 -11.43
C ILE A 290 38.24 12.05 -10.62
N HIS A 291 37.07 12.01 -11.25
CA HIS A 291 35.89 11.38 -10.68
C HIS A 291 35.67 10.05 -11.42
N TYR A 292 35.59 8.95 -10.68
CA TYR A 292 35.30 7.64 -11.23
C TYR A 292 34.20 6.98 -10.41
N PHE A 293 33.37 6.19 -11.09
CA PHE A 293 32.43 5.28 -10.42
C PHE A 293 32.91 3.87 -10.67
N PRO A 294 32.98 3.03 -9.62
CA PRO A 294 33.15 1.61 -9.84
C PRO A 294 31.89 1.12 -10.57
N THR A 295 31.97 0.99 -11.89
CA THR A 295 31.01 0.26 -12.71
C THR A 295 31.50 -1.18 -12.79
N GLY A 296 30.67 -2.12 -12.35
CA GLY A 296 30.97 -3.53 -12.34
C GLY A 296 29.70 -4.35 -12.15
N VAL A 297 29.86 -5.66 -12.11
CA VAL A 297 28.83 -6.54 -11.56
C VAL A 297 28.76 -6.34 -10.03
N PRO A 298 27.59 -6.47 -9.39
CA PRO A 298 27.46 -6.36 -7.94
C PRO A 298 28.42 -7.30 -7.19
N LEU A 299 28.96 -6.90 -6.04
CA LEU A 299 29.91 -7.71 -5.27
C LEU A 299 29.25 -8.69 -4.31
N ALA A 300 27.96 -8.53 -4.05
CA ALA A 300 27.21 -9.33 -3.09
C ALA A 300 25.79 -9.56 -3.62
N ALA A 301 25.16 -10.62 -3.12
CA ALA A 301 23.74 -10.86 -3.32
C ALA A 301 22.92 -10.06 -2.29
N PRO A 302 21.73 -9.57 -2.66
CA PRO A 302 20.81 -8.96 -1.70
C PRO A 302 20.31 -10.01 -0.70
N SER A 303 20.17 -9.61 0.57
CA SER A 303 19.48 -10.44 1.56
C SER A 303 18.00 -10.53 1.19
N CYS A 304 17.44 -11.75 1.24
CA CYS A 304 16.05 -11.98 0.88
C CYS A 304 15.29 -12.72 1.98
N ARG A 305 13.97 -12.47 2.05
CA ARG A 305 13.02 -13.13 2.93
C ARG A 305 11.87 -13.73 2.13
N LEU A 306 11.32 -14.83 2.62
CA LEU A 306 10.25 -15.57 1.97
C LEU A 306 8.97 -15.55 2.79
N VAL A 307 7.90 -15.06 2.18
CA VAL A 307 6.57 -14.97 2.78
C VAL A 307 5.61 -15.86 1.99
N ALA A 308 4.93 -16.79 2.68
CA ALA A 308 3.86 -17.56 2.06
C ALA A 308 2.73 -16.60 1.67
N SER A 309 2.41 -16.54 0.37
CA SER A 309 1.42 -15.57 -0.14
C SER A 309 0.09 -16.24 -0.46
N ARG A 310 0.10 -17.43 -1.08
CA ARG A 310 -1.08 -18.27 -1.37
C ARG A 310 -0.68 -19.74 -1.32
N ALA A 311 -1.65 -20.66 -1.36
CA ALA A 311 -1.40 -22.11 -1.36
C ALA A 311 -0.38 -22.61 -2.39
N ARG A 312 -0.18 -21.89 -3.50
CA ARG A 312 0.76 -22.25 -4.59
C ARG A 312 1.71 -21.11 -4.95
N SER A 313 1.96 -20.19 -4.03
CA SER A 313 2.85 -19.06 -4.29
C SER A 313 3.62 -18.57 -3.08
N LEU A 314 4.89 -18.29 -3.29
CA LEU A 314 5.77 -17.65 -2.32
C LEU A 314 6.11 -16.24 -2.81
N ARG A 315 5.97 -15.25 -1.94
CA ARG A 315 6.49 -13.91 -2.20
C ARG A 315 7.93 -13.86 -1.68
N VAL A 316 8.82 -13.43 -2.56
CA VAL A 316 10.24 -13.19 -2.29
C VAL A 316 10.41 -11.69 -2.19
N GLU A 317 10.89 -11.21 -1.05
CA GLU A 317 11.19 -9.78 -0.82
C GLU A 317 12.68 -9.67 -0.51
N TRP A 318 13.36 -8.66 -1.05
CA TRP A 318 14.80 -8.50 -0.87
C TRP A 318 15.20 -7.06 -0.63
N ASP A 319 16.30 -6.90 0.10
CA ASP A 319 16.83 -5.60 0.47
C ASP A 319 17.56 -4.93 -0.71
N VAL A 320 17.64 -3.60 -0.65
CA VAL A 320 18.42 -2.82 -1.61
C VAL A 320 19.92 -3.03 -1.33
N LEU A 321 20.67 -3.42 -2.37
CA LEU A 321 22.12 -3.55 -2.25
C LEU A 321 22.76 -2.19 -1.96
N PRO A 322 23.63 -2.09 -0.93
CA PRO A 322 24.41 -0.89 -0.66
C PRO A 322 25.16 -0.42 -1.91
N ALA A 323 25.29 0.91 -2.08
CA ALA A 323 25.87 1.50 -3.28
C ALA A 323 27.31 1.03 -3.57
N GLU A 324 28.07 0.70 -2.52
CA GLU A 324 29.44 0.16 -2.61
C GLU A 324 29.46 -1.26 -3.18
N GLN A 325 28.44 -2.06 -2.88
CA GLN A 325 28.31 -3.43 -3.34
C GLN A 325 27.60 -3.52 -4.69
N ALA A 326 26.66 -2.65 -4.99
CA ALA A 326 25.93 -2.65 -6.26
C ALA A 326 26.83 -2.35 -7.48
N ARG A 327 27.90 -1.54 -7.29
CA ARG A 327 28.87 -1.14 -8.32
C ARG A 327 28.23 -0.72 -9.66
N GLY A 328 27.09 -0.04 -9.61
CA GLY A 328 26.33 0.33 -10.79
C GLY A 328 24.84 0.39 -10.50
N GLN A 329 24.04 0.67 -11.53
CA GLN A 329 22.60 0.59 -11.44
C GLN A 329 22.15 -0.86 -11.63
N ILE A 330 21.36 -1.37 -10.69
CA ILE A 330 20.74 -2.69 -10.84
C ILE A 330 19.74 -2.61 -12.00
N ALA A 331 20.02 -3.38 -13.04
CA ALA A 331 19.21 -3.47 -14.25
C ALA A 331 18.17 -4.60 -14.13
N ALA A 332 18.54 -5.68 -13.43
CA ALA A 332 17.69 -6.85 -13.25
C ALA A 332 18.05 -7.62 -11.98
N TYR A 333 17.11 -8.43 -11.52
CA TYR A 333 17.31 -9.45 -10.49
C TYR A 333 17.02 -10.83 -11.07
N GLN A 334 17.79 -11.84 -10.66
CA GLN A 334 17.55 -13.25 -10.93
C GLN A 334 17.11 -13.95 -9.64
N ILE A 335 15.92 -14.54 -9.66
CA ILE A 335 15.36 -15.30 -8.55
C ILE A 335 15.55 -16.78 -8.84
N HIS A 336 16.47 -17.41 -8.12
CA HIS A 336 16.77 -18.83 -8.24
C HIS A 336 15.95 -19.58 -7.21
N TYR A 337 15.22 -20.60 -7.63
CA TYR A 337 14.46 -21.44 -6.71
C TYR A 337 14.47 -22.91 -7.10
N ARG A 338 14.35 -23.78 -6.09
CA ARG A 338 14.24 -25.22 -6.26
C ARG A 338 13.37 -25.84 -5.17
N LYS A 339 12.74 -26.97 -5.46
CA LYS A 339 12.11 -27.79 -4.42
C LYS A 339 13.21 -28.33 -3.50
N SER A 340 13.06 -28.22 -2.18
CA SER A 340 14.11 -28.60 -1.24
C SER A 340 14.41 -30.11 -1.36
N GLY A 341 15.67 -30.44 -1.62
CA GLY A 341 16.12 -31.81 -1.93
C GLY A 341 16.08 -32.21 -3.41
N SER A 342 15.58 -31.34 -4.30
CA SER A 342 15.63 -31.54 -5.76
C SER A 342 16.87 -30.90 -6.38
N SER A 343 17.39 -31.49 -7.45
CA SER A 343 18.47 -30.92 -8.27
C SER A 343 17.96 -29.96 -9.37
N THR A 344 16.65 -29.90 -9.62
CA THR A 344 16.07 -29.02 -10.64
C THR A 344 16.05 -27.57 -10.19
N LEU A 345 16.85 -26.74 -10.86
CA LEU A 345 16.92 -25.30 -10.63
C LEU A 345 16.01 -24.54 -11.60
N HIS A 346 15.20 -23.63 -11.05
CA HIS A 346 14.41 -22.67 -11.81
C HIS A 346 14.96 -21.26 -11.59
N ILE A 347 14.90 -20.43 -12.63
CA ILE A 347 15.40 -19.05 -12.62
C ILE A 347 14.31 -18.15 -13.22
N GLU A 348 13.92 -17.14 -12.48
CA GLU A 348 12.99 -16.08 -12.91
C GLU A 348 13.73 -14.75 -12.96
N GLU A 349 13.41 -13.90 -13.93
CA GLU A 349 14.01 -12.58 -14.06
C GLU A 349 13.01 -11.47 -13.72
N ALA A 350 13.46 -10.53 -12.89
CA ALA A 350 12.70 -9.36 -12.46
C ALA A 350 13.44 -8.08 -12.82
N SER A 351 12.70 -6.99 -13.08
CA SER A 351 13.30 -5.69 -13.39
C SER A 351 14.05 -5.12 -12.18
N GLY A 352 15.15 -4.39 -12.43
CA GLY A 352 16.01 -3.82 -11.40
C GLY A 352 15.37 -2.75 -10.50
N ASN A 353 14.17 -2.27 -10.83
CA ASN A 353 13.38 -1.37 -9.98
C ASN A 353 12.44 -2.10 -9.01
N LEU A 354 12.41 -3.45 -9.03
CA LEU A 354 11.59 -4.26 -8.13
C LEU A 354 12.37 -4.66 -6.88
N HIS A 355 11.67 -4.72 -5.76
CA HIS A 355 12.19 -5.21 -4.47
C HIS A 355 11.43 -6.44 -3.95
N GLN A 356 10.52 -6.95 -4.78
CA GLN A 356 9.74 -8.15 -4.50
C GLN A 356 9.35 -8.87 -5.80
N TYR A 357 9.19 -10.18 -5.72
CA TYR A 357 8.69 -11.04 -6.79
C TYR A 357 7.81 -12.14 -6.20
N THR A 358 6.74 -12.52 -6.90
CA THR A 358 5.87 -13.61 -6.44
C THR A 358 6.08 -14.83 -7.32
N LEU A 359 6.72 -15.86 -6.77
CA LEU A 359 6.82 -17.18 -7.39
C LEU A 359 5.45 -17.84 -7.39
N THR A 360 4.97 -18.29 -8.55
CA THR A 360 3.65 -18.92 -8.72
C THR A 360 3.78 -20.33 -9.29
N GLY A 361 2.70 -21.12 -9.25
CA GLY A 361 2.70 -22.48 -9.79
C GLY A 361 3.44 -23.51 -8.90
N LEU A 362 3.67 -23.18 -7.63
CA LEU A 362 4.35 -24.06 -6.68
C LEU A 362 3.41 -25.15 -6.15
N GLU A 363 4.00 -26.25 -5.67
CA GLU A 363 3.24 -27.31 -5.00
C GLU A 363 2.85 -26.86 -3.58
N PRO A 364 1.60 -27.12 -3.13
CA PRO A 364 1.17 -26.79 -1.77
C PRO A 364 1.81 -27.72 -0.74
N ASN A 365 2.04 -27.21 0.47
CA ASN A 365 2.67 -27.94 1.58
C ASN A 365 4.06 -28.50 1.24
N GLN A 366 4.81 -27.77 0.42
CA GLN A 366 6.13 -28.18 -0.04
C GLN A 366 7.18 -27.13 0.33
N LYS A 367 8.34 -27.59 0.81
CA LYS A 367 9.50 -26.74 1.10
C LYS A 367 10.24 -26.39 -0.19
N TYR A 368 10.48 -25.10 -0.40
CA TYR A 368 11.29 -24.56 -1.49
C TYR A 368 12.47 -23.78 -0.92
N ASP A 369 13.61 -23.88 -1.61
CA ASP A 369 14.82 -23.12 -1.36
C ASP A 369 14.92 -22.03 -2.44
N VAL A 370 15.11 -20.78 -2.03
CA VAL A 370 15.13 -19.60 -2.91
C VAL A 370 16.33 -18.72 -2.56
N ARG A 371 16.91 -18.07 -3.56
CA ARG A 371 17.93 -17.03 -3.40
C ARG A 371 17.83 -16.01 -4.53
N VAL A 372 18.25 -14.78 -4.28
CA VAL A 372 18.13 -13.66 -5.24
C VAL A 372 19.49 -13.10 -5.59
N LEU A 373 19.74 -12.85 -6.87
CA LEU A 373 20.97 -12.27 -7.39
C LEU A 373 20.64 -10.94 -8.09
N ALA A 374 21.47 -9.92 -7.88
CA ALA A 374 21.32 -8.65 -8.58
C ALA A 374 22.31 -8.54 -9.74
N GLY A 375 21.90 -7.91 -10.83
CA GLY A 375 22.73 -7.67 -12.01
C GLY A 375 22.68 -6.21 -12.44
N THR A 376 23.80 -5.69 -12.92
CA THR A 376 23.86 -4.39 -13.61
C THR A 376 23.76 -4.60 -15.12
N SER A 377 23.83 -3.53 -15.90
CA SER A 377 23.92 -3.63 -17.36
C SER A 377 25.17 -4.38 -17.85
N LEU A 378 26.17 -4.61 -16.97
CA LEU A 378 27.36 -5.40 -17.26
C LEU A 378 27.18 -6.90 -17.00
N GLY A 379 26.07 -7.29 -16.37
CA GLY A 379 25.73 -8.68 -16.07
C GLY A 379 25.56 -8.96 -14.57
N PHE A 380 25.55 -10.25 -14.24
CA PHE A 380 25.40 -10.78 -12.90
C PHE A 380 26.74 -11.26 -12.34
N PRO A 381 26.96 -11.20 -11.02
CA PRO A 381 28.20 -11.67 -10.43
C PRO A 381 28.22 -13.20 -10.30
N SER A 382 29.44 -13.74 -10.26
CA SER A 382 29.68 -15.15 -9.98
C SER A 382 29.98 -15.32 -8.49
N LEU A 383 28.96 -15.65 -7.70
CA LEU A 383 29.06 -15.89 -6.26
C LEU A 383 28.94 -17.39 -5.96
N ASP A 384 29.66 -17.88 -4.96
CA ASP A 384 29.57 -19.26 -4.50
C ASP A 384 28.39 -19.49 -3.52
N ASP A 385 28.16 -20.75 -3.13
CA ASP A 385 27.05 -21.09 -2.22
C ASP A 385 27.25 -20.56 -0.78
N ALA A 386 28.48 -20.18 -0.39
CA ALA A 386 28.78 -19.60 0.91
C ALA A 386 28.50 -18.09 0.93
N GLU A 387 28.81 -17.39 -0.15
CA GLU A 387 28.55 -15.96 -0.36
C GLU A 387 27.08 -15.69 -0.76
N TRP A 388 26.39 -16.67 -1.33
CA TRP A 388 25.01 -16.57 -1.79
C TRP A 388 24.12 -17.74 -1.30
N PRO A 389 23.77 -17.74 0.00
CA PRO A 389 23.09 -18.85 0.64
C PRO A 389 21.61 -18.95 0.25
N TRP A 390 21.09 -20.18 0.34
CA TRP A 390 19.67 -20.48 0.13
C TRP A 390 18.82 -20.12 1.36
N VAL A 391 17.67 -19.51 1.13
CA VAL A 391 16.63 -19.28 2.14
C VAL A 391 15.47 -20.24 1.85
N SER A 392 14.95 -20.92 2.87
CA SER A 392 13.88 -21.91 2.68
C SER A 392 12.55 -21.48 3.27
N GLN A 393 11.44 -21.84 2.61
CA GLN A 393 10.09 -21.65 3.14
C GLN A 393 9.13 -22.75 2.67
N VAL A 394 8.12 -23.06 3.50
CA VAL A 394 7.05 -24.02 3.15
C VAL A 394 5.84 -23.26 2.59
N THR A 395 5.26 -23.75 1.49
CA THR A 395 3.99 -23.21 0.98
C THR A 395 2.83 -23.59 1.92
N ASP A 396 2.04 -22.60 2.35
CA ASP A 396 0.93 -22.84 3.29
C ASP A 396 -0.38 -23.18 2.55
N PRO A 397 -0.88 -24.43 2.63
CA PRO A 397 -2.10 -24.85 1.95
C PRO A 397 -3.37 -24.16 2.47
N ASN A 398 -3.34 -23.54 3.65
CA ASN A 398 -4.49 -22.87 4.27
C ASN A 398 -4.71 -21.45 3.70
N LEU A 399 -3.72 -20.89 2.98
CA LEU A 399 -3.85 -19.61 2.28
C LEU A 399 -4.68 -19.78 0.98
N LYS A 400 -5.90 -19.25 0.94
CA LYS A 400 -6.86 -19.45 -0.17
C LYS A 400 -6.29 -19.02 -1.55
N SER A 401 -6.43 -19.90 -2.54
CA SER A 401 -6.15 -19.64 -3.97
C SER A 401 -7.24 -18.75 -4.57
N GLY A 402 -7.04 -17.44 -4.60
CA GLY A 402 -8.02 -16.47 -5.12
C GLY A 402 -7.96 -16.26 -6.64
N VAL A 403 -9.14 -16.19 -7.27
CA VAL A 403 -9.36 -15.53 -8.57
C VAL A 403 -8.83 -14.10 -8.49
N PRO A 404 -8.16 -13.57 -9.54
CA PRO A 404 -7.58 -12.25 -9.44
C PRO A 404 -8.61 -11.12 -9.34
N GLU A 405 -8.18 -10.05 -8.68
CA GLU A 405 -8.90 -8.79 -8.51
C GLU A 405 -9.17 -8.13 -9.87
N ALA A 406 -10.35 -7.52 -10.04
CA ALA A 406 -10.69 -6.83 -11.28
C ALA A 406 -9.79 -5.59 -11.44
N PRO A 407 -9.26 -5.30 -12.64
CA PRO A 407 -8.45 -4.10 -12.83
C PRO A 407 -9.33 -2.86 -12.57
N LEU A 408 -8.75 -1.89 -11.87
CA LEU A 408 -9.40 -0.62 -11.58
C LEU A 408 -9.80 0.04 -12.92
N MET A 409 -11.08 0.40 -13.02
CA MET A 409 -11.62 1.10 -14.18
C MET A 409 -11.73 2.59 -13.90
N GLN A 410 -11.32 3.40 -14.87
CA GLN A 410 -11.58 4.83 -14.93
C GLN A 410 -12.65 5.09 -16.00
N LEU A 411 -13.61 5.97 -15.68
CA LEU A 411 -14.71 6.33 -16.57
C LEU A 411 -14.62 7.80 -16.95
N GLN A 412 -14.65 8.08 -18.25
CA GLN A 412 -14.66 9.44 -18.79
C GLN A 412 -15.88 9.62 -19.70
N ALA A 413 -16.80 10.50 -19.33
CA ALA A 413 -17.94 10.82 -20.17
C ALA A 413 -17.46 11.61 -21.40
N LEU A 414 -17.81 11.14 -22.60
CA LEU A 414 -17.45 11.81 -23.85
C LEU A 414 -18.58 12.72 -24.33
N ASN A 415 -19.83 12.27 -24.20
CA ASN A 415 -21.04 13.07 -24.42
C ASN A 415 -22.25 12.47 -23.66
N ALA A 416 -23.43 13.05 -23.84
CA ALA A 416 -24.68 12.63 -23.19
C ALA A 416 -25.13 11.17 -23.46
N THR A 417 -24.50 10.47 -24.40
CA THR A 417 -24.85 9.10 -24.83
C THR A 417 -23.63 8.19 -25.00
N SER A 418 -22.43 8.65 -24.63
CA SER A 418 -21.19 7.88 -24.79
C SER A 418 -20.21 8.03 -23.63
N LEU A 419 -19.59 6.91 -23.27
CA LEU A 419 -18.68 6.77 -22.14
C LEU A 419 -17.40 6.07 -22.59
N LEU A 420 -16.24 6.68 -22.33
CA LEU A 420 -14.95 6.02 -22.45
C LEU A 420 -14.64 5.27 -21.15
N VAL A 421 -14.40 3.98 -21.27
CA VAL A 421 -13.98 3.10 -20.17
C VAL A 421 -12.49 2.80 -20.37
N LEU A 422 -11.69 3.08 -19.36
CA LEU A 422 -10.24 2.87 -19.29
C LEU A 422 -9.93 1.90 -18.16
N TRP A 423 -8.94 1.04 -18.30
CA TRP A 423 -8.48 0.16 -17.23
C TRP A 423 -7.01 -0.19 -17.39
N GLU A 424 -6.36 -0.53 -16.30
CA GLU A 424 -4.98 -1.01 -16.34
C GLU A 424 -4.91 -2.48 -16.77
N ARG A 425 -3.83 -2.85 -17.44
CA ARG A 425 -3.57 -4.26 -17.76
C ARG A 425 -3.34 -4.99 -16.42
N PRO A 426 -4.10 -6.07 -16.13
CA PRO A 426 -3.89 -6.82 -14.90
C PRO A 426 -2.59 -7.62 -15.00
N GLU A 427 -1.89 -7.76 -13.88
CA GLU A 427 -0.73 -8.64 -13.79
C GLU A 427 -1.22 -10.10 -13.86
N VAL A 428 -0.96 -10.73 -15.01
CA VAL A 428 -1.30 -12.13 -15.26
C VAL A 428 -0.01 -12.93 -15.29
N LEU A 429 0.27 -13.67 -14.22
CA LEU A 429 1.49 -14.48 -14.11
C LEU A 429 1.25 -15.90 -14.64
N GLY A 430 2.01 -16.31 -15.67
CA GLY A 430 2.06 -17.68 -16.19
C GLY A 430 0.96 -18.08 -17.19
N ALA A 431 0.13 -17.15 -17.67
CA ALA A 431 -0.88 -17.43 -18.69
C ALA A 431 -1.09 -16.24 -19.64
N GLU A 432 -1.34 -16.52 -20.92
CA GLU A 432 -1.60 -15.49 -21.93
C GLU A 432 -2.95 -14.81 -21.67
N LEU A 433 -2.96 -13.48 -21.61
CA LEU A 433 -4.18 -12.69 -21.48
C LEU A 433 -4.95 -12.74 -22.81
N ILE A 434 -6.05 -13.48 -22.83
CA ILE A 434 -6.80 -13.71 -24.08
C ILE A 434 -7.80 -12.58 -24.37
N GLY A 435 -8.23 -11.87 -23.34
CA GLY A 435 -9.11 -10.72 -23.49
C GLY A 435 -9.86 -10.33 -22.21
N TYR A 436 -10.74 -9.36 -22.38
CA TYR A 436 -11.57 -8.79 -21.34
C TYR A 436 -13.05 -9.02 -21.63
N LYS A 437 -13.84 -9.07 -20.58
CA LYS A 437 -15.28 -8.94 -20.68
C LYS A 437 -15.76 -7.74 -19.88
N LEU A 438 -16.37 -6.80 -20.58
CA LEU A 438 -17.01 -5.64 -20.00
C LEU A 438 -18.52 -5.92 -19.89
N ALA A 439 -19.09 -5.77 -18.71
CA ALA A 439 -20.52 -5.85 -18.48
C ALA A 439 -21.02 -4.50 -17.95
N PHE A 440 -22.10 -4.00 -18.52
CA PHE A 440 -22.72 -2.76 -18.07
C PHE A 440 -24.24 -2.94 -18.01
N ARG A 441 -24.87 -2.29 -17.02
CA ARG A 441 -26.33 -2.22 -16.92
C ARG A 441 -26.75 -0.79 -16.61
N LYS A 442 -27.91 -0.40 -17.14
CA LYS A 442 -28.62 0.78 -16.66
C LYS A 442 -29.28 0.42 -15.34
N ASP A 443 -29.20 1.29 -14.35
CA ASP A 443 -29.82 1.04 -13.05
C ASP A 443 -31.35 1.01 -13.22
N GLY A 444 -31.96 -0.10 -12.80
CA GLY A 444 -33.37 -0.44 -13.07
C GLY A 444 -33.61 -1.48 -14.18
N ASP A 445 -32.62 -1.78 -15.04
CA ASP A 445 -32.75 -2.85 -16.03
C ASP A 445 -32.45 -4.22 -15.39
N SER A 446 -33.28 -5.22 -15.72
CA SER A 446 -33.16 -6.59 -15.19
C SER A 446 -32.02 -7.39 -15.84
N ALA A 447 -31.53 -6.95 -17.01
CA ALA A 447 -30.50 -7.64 -17.78
C ALA A 447 -29.28 -6.75 -18.03
N ALA A 448 -28.08 -7.28 -17.77
CA ALA A 448 -26.83 -6.61 -18.07
C ALA A 448 -26.41 -6.85 -19.53
N SER A 449 -26.00 -5.79 -20.22
CA SER A 449 -25.38 -5.86 -21.53
C SER A 449 -23.90 -6.23 -21.37
N THR A 450 -23.37 -7.04 -22.30
CA THR A 450 -22.00 -7.55 -22.18
C THR A 450 -21.24 -7.49 -23.48
N ILE A 451 -19.98 -7.09 -23.40
CA ILE A 451 -19.06 -6.93 -24.53
C ILE A 451 -17.82 -7.78 -24.24
N ILE A 452 -17.40 -8.57 -25.22
CA ILE A 452 -16.16 -9.35 -25.18
C ILE A 452 -15.13 -8.61 -26.02
N LEU A 453 -13.97 -8.35 -25.43
CA LEU A 453 -12.85 -7.64 -26.05
C LEU A 453 -11.69 -8.61 -26.11
N THR A 454 -11.20 -8.93 -27.29
CA THR A 454 -10.06 -9.84 -27.47
C THR A 454 -8.74 -9.09 -27.43
N GLY A 455 -7.70 -9.76 -26.93
CA GLY A 455 -6.35 -9.22 -26.80
C GLY A 455 -6.19 -8.22 -25.65
N GLU A 456 -5.12 -7.43 -25.72
CA GLU A 456 -4.60 -6.63 -24.61
C GLU A 456 -5.21 -5.22 -24.52
N ARG A 457 -6.47 -5.06 -24.93
CA ARG A 457 -7.12 -3.74 -24.95
C ARG A 457 -7.28 -3.21 -23.52
N THR A 458 -6.86 -1.96 -23.28
CA THR A 458 -7.00 -1.24 -22.00
C THR A 458 -8.04 -0.11 -22.04
N ARG A 459 -8.78 0.01 -23.15
CA ARG A 459 -9.82 1.03 -23.33
C ARG A 459 -10.94 0.59 -24.26
N HIS A 460 -12.16 1.07 -24.01
CA HIS A 460 -13.32 0.86 -24.89
C HIS A 460 -14.36 1.97 -24.74
N THR A 461 -14.95 2.40 -25.85
CA THR A 461 -16.01 3.42 -25.88
C THR A 461 -17.39 2.77 -25.97
N LEU A 462 -18.22 2.98 -24.95
CA LEU A 462 -19.64 2.63 -24.98
C LEU A 462 -20.40 3.72 -25.74
N ILE A 463 -21.20 3.32 -26.73
CA ILE A 463 -22.02 4.20 -27.57
C ILE A 463 -23.49 3.81 -27.47
N LYS A 464 -24.40 4.75 -27.78
CA LYS A 464 -25.87 4.56 -27.71
C LYS A 464 -26.39 4.28 -26.28
N LEU A 465 -25.76 4.88 -25.27
CA LEU A 465 -26.34 4.93 -23.92
C LEU A 465 -27.61 5.80 -23.99
N GLY A 466 -28.67 5.39 -23.30
CA GLY A 466 -30.00 5.99 -23.46
C GLY A 466 -30.02 7.47 -23.09
N LYS A 467 -30.79 8.28 -23.84
CA LYS A 467 -31.11 9.68 -23.51
C LYS A 467 -32.44 9.72 -22.73
N ARG A 468 -32.62 10.65 -21.78
CA ARG A 468 -33.92 10.89 -21.13
C ARG A 468 -34.27 12.38 -21.11
N GLU A 469 -35.58 12.62 -21.02
CA GLU A 469 -36.30 13.89 -21.14
C GLU A 469 -36.52 14.61 -19.79
N THR A 470 -35.87 14.17 -18.69
CA THR A 470 -36.04 14.71 -17.33
C THR A 470 -34.70 15.00 -16.63
N GLU A 471 -34.71 15.91 -15.63
CA GLU A 471 -33.51 16.44 -14.92
C GLU A 471 -32.76 15.45 -14.00
N ALA A 472 -33.15 14.18 -13.92
CA ALA A 472 -32.51 13.20 -13.04
C ALA A 472 -31.37 12.42 -13.76
N PRO A 473 -30.21 12.16 -13.10
CA PRO A 473 -29.06 11.48 -13.71
C PRO A 473 -29.37 10.00 -14.04
N LEU A 474 -28.98 9.54 -15.22
CA LEU A 474 -29.06 8.12 -15.60
C LEU A 474 -27.88 7.34 -15.00
N LEU A 475 -28.16 6.43 -14.09
CA LEU A 475 -27.13 5.64 -13.41
C LEU A 475 -26.79 4.37 -14.19
N TYR A 476 -25.49 4.07 -14.30
CA TYR A 476 -24.99 2.83 -14.90
C TYR A 476 -24.04 2.12 -13.94
N SER A 477 -24.11 0.80 -13.89
CA SER A 477 -23.11 -0.04 -13.19
C SER A 477 -22.27 -0.77 -14.21
N LEU A 478 -20.94 -0.71 -14.05
CA LEU A 478 -19.96 -1.33 -14.95
C LEU A 478 -19.05 -2.28 -14.17
N ILE A 479 -18.68 -3.40 -14.80
CA ILE A 479 -17.66 -4.33 -14.32
C ILE A 479 -16.83 -4.77 -15.51
N ILE A 480 -15.51 -4.85 -15.30
CA ILE A 480 -14.61 -5.55 -16.21
C ILE A 480 -13.99 -6.74 -15.51
N LYS A 481 -13.84 -7.84 -16.25
CA LYS A 481 -13.01 -8.99 -15.87
C LYS A 481 -12.10 -9.35 -17.03
N TYR A 482 -11.00 -10.03 -16.73
CA TYR A 482 -10.09 -10.55 -17.73
C TYR A 482 -10.09 -12.08 -17.74
N ALA A 483 -9.65 -12.68 -18.84
CA ALA A 483 -9.64 -14.12 -19.03
C ALA A 483 -8.31 -14.61 -19.59
N ILE A 484 -7.91 -15.80 -19.12
CA ILE A 484 -6.65 -16.47 -19.47
C ILE A 484 -6.87 -17.88 -20.03
N SER A 485 -8.14 -18.32 -20.14
CA SER A 485 -8.56 -19.59 -20.76
C SER A 485 -10.06 -19.57 -21.08
N TRP A 486 -10.45 -20.03 -22.27
CA TRP A 486 -11.85 -20.06 -22.72
C TRP A 486 -12.69 -21.22 -22.12
N VAL A 487 -12.04 -22.29 -21.65
CA VAL A 487 -12.73 -23.56 -21.32
C VAL A 487 -13.35 -23.55 -19.92
N ASN A 488 -12.79 -22.82 -18.96
CA ASN A 488 -13.23 -22.83 -17.55
C ASN A 488 -13.79 -21.48 -17.04
N ALA A 489 -13.63 -20.38 -17.77
CA ALA A 489 -13.95 -19.03 -17.28
C ALA A 489 -15.46 -18.67 -17.25
N TRP A 490 -16.31 -19.43 -17.95
CA TRP A 490 -17.66 -18.97 -18.29
C TRP A 490 -18.80 -19.69 -17.58
N ARG A 491 -18.57 -20.91 -17.06
CA ARG A 491 -19.60 -21.69 -16.36
C ARG A 491 -19.84 -21.21 -14.92
N SER A 492 -18.83 -20.67 -14.23
CA SER A 492 -19.02 -20.04 -12.91
C SER A 492 -19.54 -18.59 -12.98
N TRP A 493 -19.62 -18.01 -14.18
CA TRP A 493 -19.87 -16.58 -14.38
C TRP A 493 -21.36 -16.20 -14.34
N LYS A 494 -22.27 -17.09 -14.78
CA LYS A 494 -23.73 -16.85 -14.70
C LYS A 494 -24.24 -16.68 -13.25
N SER A 495 -23.58 -17.28 -12.25
CA SER A 495 -23.96 -17.11 -10.83
C SER A 495 -23.35 -15.85 -10.19
N SER A 496 -22.20 -15.39 -10.70
CA SER A 496 -21.45 -14.23 -10.20
C SER A 496 -21.98 -12.88 -10.74
N LEU A 497 -22.63 -12.86 -11.91
CA LEU A 497 -23.15 -11.62 -12.51
C LEU A 497 -24.32 -10.98 -11.75
N LYS A 498 -25.15 -11.80 -11.07
CA LYS A 498 -26.26 -11.30 -10.23
C LYS A 498 -25.78 -10.48 -9.02
N ASN A 499 -24.50 -10.61 -8.69
CA ASN A 499 -23.99 -10.31 -7.36
C ASN A 499 -22.98 -9.16 -7.30
N HIS A 500 -22.34 -8.77 -8.42
CA HIS A 500 -21.23 -7.81 -8.41
C HIS A 500 -21.51 -6.44 -9.02
N LEU A 501 -22.63 -6.22 -9.71
CA LEU A 501 -22.98 -4.88 -10.20
C LEU A 501 -23.63 -4.14 -9.01
N ARG A 502 -22.86 -3.46 -8.17
CA ARG A 502 -23.39 -2.77 -6.97
C ARG A 502 -22.71 -1.44 -6.66
N GLN A 503 -22.32 -0.68 -7.68
CA GLN A 503 -22.16 0.77 -7.52
C GLN A 503 -22.75 1.48 -8.76
N PRO A 504 -23.68 2.44 -8.58
CA PRO A 504 -24.14 3.30 -9.66
C PRO A 504 -23.16 4.47 -9.85
N TYR A 505 -22.72 4.69 -11.09
CA TYR A 505 -21.97 5.90 -11.46
C TYR A 505 -22.96 6.98 -11.94
N GLY A 506 -22.92 8.15 -11.30
CA GLY A 506 -23.79 9.29 -11.58
C GLY A 506 -23.24 10.26 -12.61
N PHE A 507 -24.09 10.71 -13.54
CA PHE A 507 -23.80 11.77 -14.51
C PHE A 507 -24.52 13.06 -14.09
N HIS A 508 -23.81 14.03 -13.52
CA HIS A 508 -24.37 15.37 -13.30
C HIS A 508 -24.08 16.28 -14.50
N CYS A 509 -25.11 16.98 -14.98
CA CYS A 509 -24.97 18.09 -15.91
C CYS A 509 -25.62 19.33 -15.27
N VAL A 510 -24.82 20.30 -14.85
CA VAL A 510 -25.30 21.59 -14.33
C VAL A 510 -24.73 22.69 -15.20
N SER A 511 -25.26 22.86 -16.42
CA SER A 511 -25.05 24.07 -17.25
C SER A 511 -25.89 24.05 -18.52
N THR A 512 -26.40 25.22 -18.92
CA THR A 512 -27.21 25.51 -20.12
C THR A 512 -26.39 25.75 -21.40
N CYS A 513 -25.12 25.31 -21.47
CA CYS A 513 -24.24 25.50 -22.64
C CYS A 513 -23.85 24.17 -23.32
N PRO A 514 -24.06 23.97 -24.64
CA PRO A 514 -23.93 22.65 -25.28
C PRO A 514 -22.51 22.14 -25.58
N ALA A 515 -21.42 22.79 -25.14
CA ALA A 515 -20.07 22.50 -25.64
C ALA A 515 -19.02 22.06 -24.60
N LEU A 516 -19.27 22.17 -23.30
CA LEU A 516 -18.26 21.85 -22.27
C LEU A 516 -18.95 21.41 -20.98
N CYS A 517 -18.98 20.10 -20.67
CA CYS A 517 -19.16 19.58 -19.29
C CYS A 517 -19.08 18.04 -19.22
N ALA A 518 -18.21 17.52 -18.34
CA ALA A 518 -18.46 16.32 -17.53
C ALA A 518 -17.46 16.22 -16.37
N GLN A 519 -17.93 16.44 -15.14
CA GLN A 519 -17.25 15.95 -13.93
C GLN A 519 -17.91 14.63 -13.55
N ALA A 520 -17.15 13.54 -13.63
CA ALA A 520 -17.55 12.26 -13.05
C ALA A 520 -17.28 12.30 -11.54
N ALA A 521 -18.31 12.14 -10.72
CA ALA A 521 -18.10 11.89 -9.29
C ALA A 521 -17.55 10.47 -9.12
N ILE A 522 -16.23 10.35 -8.92
CA ILE A 522 -15.56 9.11 -8.54
C ILE A 522 -15.27 9.21 -7.05
N THR A 523 -16.11 8.61 -6.21
CA THR A 523 -15.75 8.34 -4.81
C THR A 523 -14.99 7.02 -4.76
N ASN A 524 -13.68 7.08 -4.53
CA ASN A 524 -12.83 5.91 -4.33
C ASN A 524 -13.20 5.22 -3.01
N SER A 525 -13.63 3.96 -3.07
CA SER A 525 -13.68 3.08 -1.89
C SER A 525 -12.71 1.91 -2.10
N VAL A 526 -11.65 1.88 -1.29
CA VAL A 526 -10.75 0.73 -1.12
C VAL A 526 -11.47 -0.31 -0.26
N HIS A 527 -11.52 -1.56 -0.69
CA HIS A 527 -12.02 -2.67 0.15
C HIS A 527 -10.99 -3.79 0.23
N HIS A 528 -10.36 -3.89 1.40
CA HIS A 528 -9.76 -5.12 1.89
C HIS A 528 -10.88 -6.10 2.28
N ALA A 529 -10.77 -7.34 1.83
CA ALA A 529 -11.56 -8.45 2.38
C ALA A 529 -10.64 -9.34 3.22
N HIS A 530 -10.78 -9.25 4.55
CA HIS A 530 -10.40 -10.34 5.43
C HIS A 530 -11.36 -11.51 5.19
N VAL A 531 -10.78 -12.69 5.08
CA VAL A 531 -11.49 -13.97 5.11
C VAL A 531 -11.24 -14.56 6.49
N THR A 532 -12.23 -14.52 7.38
CA THR A 532 -12.27 -15.46 8.51
C THR A 532 -12.91 -16.76 8.06
N HIS A 533 -12.31 -17.85 8.52
CA HIS A 533 -12.84 -19.20 8.45
C HIS A 533 -13.69 -19.49 9.67
#